data_AF-A0A2P6P9Y3-F1
#
_entry.id   AF-A0A2P6P9Y3-F1
#
_cell.length_a   1.000
_cell.length_b   1.000
_cell.length_c   1.000
_cell.angle_alpha   90.00
_cell.angle_beta   90.00
_cell.angle_gamma   90.00
#
_symmetry.space_group_name_H-M   'P 1'
#
loop_
_entity.id
_entity.type
_entity.pdbx_description
1 polymer ?
#
loop_
_entity_poly.entity_id
_entity_poly.type
_entity_poly.pdbx_seq_one_letter_code
_entity_poly.pdbx_strand_id
1 'polypeptide(L)' 'MKLQKDKFKAVGLNTQDLVTLVGGHTIGTTACQFFSYRLYNFNATGKWWCHLPLVLHSFLNYSHFAHKTVMEPSV' A
#
# COMPACT_ATOMS: atom_id res chain seq x y z
N MET A 1 -15.11 8.10 6.55
CA MET A 1 -15.71 8.50 5.25
C MET A 1 -16.48 9.84 5.30
N LYS A 2 -16.38 10.65 6.37
CA LYS A 2 -17.15 11.90 6.51
C LYS A 2 -16.56 13.06 5.70
N LEU A 3 -15.25 13.26 5.80
CA LEU A 3 -14.52 14.30 5.06
C LEU A 3 -14.72 14.24 3.53
N GLN A 4 -14.61 13.05 2.91
CA GLN A 4 -14.83 12.92 1.46
C GLN A 4 -16.28 13.21 1.08
N LYS A 5 -17.26 12.79 1.89
CA LYS A 5 -18.67 13.10 1.66
C LYS A 5 -18.94 14.60 1.79
N ASP A 6 -18.33 15.27 2.76
CA ASP A 6 -18.51 16.72 2.97
C ASP A 6 -17.90 17.53 1.81
N LYS A 7 -16.72 17.13 1.31
CA LYS A 7 -16.09 17.75 0.13
C LYS A 7 -16.93 17.60 -1.15
N PHE A 8 -17.52 16.43 -1.36
CA PHE A 8 -18.40 16.19 -2.51
C PHE A 8 -19.74 16.93 -2.37
N LYS A 9 -20.30 16.98 -1.16
CA LYS A 9 -21.50 17.78 -0.88
C LYS A 9 -21.29 19.27 -1.12
N ALA A 10 -20.09 19.80 -0.83
CA ALA A 10 -19.76 21.21 -1.06
C ALA A 10 -19.82 21.61 -2.55
N VAL A 11 -19.71 20.64 -3.47
CA VAL A 11 -19.86 20.84 -4.92
C VAL A 11 -21.18 20.27 -5.47
N GLY A 12 -22.14 19.98 -4.59
CA GLY A 12 -23.47 19.49 -4.98
C GLY A 12 -23.55 18.00 -5.32
N LEU A 13 -22.49 17.23 -5.09
CA LEU A 13 -22.45 15.79 -5.38
C LEU A 13 -22.88 14.95 -4.16
N ASN A 14 -23.62 13.88 -4.42
CA ASN A 14 -24.13 12.97 -3.40
C ASN A 14 -23.20 11.75 -3.17
N THR A 15 -23.61 10.81 -2.31
CA THR A 15 -22.78 9.63 -2.00
C THR A 15 -22.68 8.65 -3.17
N GLN A 16 -23.70 8.53 -4.02
CA GLN A 16 -23.59 7.72 -5.23
C GLN A 16 -22.58 8.32 -6.20
N ASP A 17 -22.60 9.64 -6.40
CA ASP A 17 -21.64 10.33 -7.26
C ASP A 17 -20.20 10.13 -6.76
N LEU A 18 -19.98 10.19 -5.44
CA LEU A 18 -18.69 9.88 -4.84
C LEU A 18 -18.19 8.46 -5.19
N VAL A 19 -19.06 7.46 -5.09
CA VAL A 19 -18.71 6.04 -5.39
C VAL A 19 -18.50 5.83 -6.89
N THR A 20 -19.26 6.52 -7.74
CA THR A 20 -19.07 6.46 -9.19
C THR A 20 -17.75 7.13 -9.59
N LEU A 21 -17.45 8.33 -9.06
CA LEU A 21 -16.25 9.08 -9.43
C LEU A 21 -14.95 8.44 -8.92
N VAL A 22 -14.96 7.74 -7.78
CA VAL A 22 -13.76 7.03 -7.31
C VAL A 22 -13.35 5.90 -8.26
N GLY A 23 -14.28 5.39 -9.09
CA GLY A 23 -13.99 4.44 -10.16
C GLY A 23 -12.98 4.94 -11.18
N GLY A 24 -12.78 6.27 -11.31
CA GLY A 24 -11.76 6.86 -12.17
C GLY A 24 -10.31 6.47 -11.80
N HIS A 25 -10.07 5.99 -10.57
CA HIS A 25 -8.76 5.45 -10.18
C HIS A 25 -8.52 4.00 -10.61
N THR A 26 -9.48 3.34 -11.27
CA THR A 26 -9.30 1.97 -11.79
C THR A 26 -8.26 1.93 -12.91
N ILE A 27 -8.13 3.01 -13.68
CA ILE A 27 -7.18 3.14 -14.79
C ILE A 27 -6.35 4.40 -14.54
N GLY A 28 -5.03 4.23 -14.42
CA GLY A 28 -4.09 5.34 -14.23
C GLY A 28 -2.93 4.97 -13.31
N THR A 29 -2.04 5.93 -13.11
CA THR A 29 -0.91 5.80 -12.18
C THR A 29 -0.98 6.91 -11.13
N THR A 30 -0.46 6.64 -9.93
CA THR A 30 -0.34 7.63 -8.87
C THR A 30 1.08 7.60 -8.32
N ALA A 31 1.61 8.77 -7.95
CA ALA A 31 2.96 8.83 -7.39
C ALA A 31 3.01 8.13 -6.02
N CYS A 32 4.10 7.40 -5.76
CA CYS A 32 4.32 6.66 -4.51
C CYS A 32 4.17 7.55 -3.26
N GLN A 33 4.53 8.83 -3.36
CA GLN A 33 4.43 9.80 -2.26
C GLN A 33 3.03 9.89 -1.64
N PHE A 34 1.96 9.64 -2.40
CA PHE A 34 0.58 9.75 -1.91
C PHE A 34 0.13 8.59 -1.00
N PHE A 35 0.79 7.44 -1.05
CA PHE A 35 0.40 6.25 -0.27
C PHE A 35 1.56 5.52 0.43
N SER A 36 2.81 5.95 0.23
CA SER A 36 4.01 5.37 0.88
C SER A 36 3.88 5.25 2.41
N TYR A 37 3.29 6.24 3.09
CA TYR A 37 3.01 6.19 4.52
C TYR A 37 2.13 4.99 4.92
N ARG A 38 1.20 4.54 4.07
CA ARG A 38 0.36 3.37 4.37
C ARG A 38 1.12 2.05 4.27
N LEU A 39 2.19 2.01 3.48
CA LEU A 39 3.03 0.82 3.35
C LEU A 39 4.03 0.72 4.50
N TYR A 40 4.54 1.87 4.95
CA TYR A 40 5.78 1.94 5.73
C TYR A 40 5.58 2.49 7.15
N ASN A 41 4.49 3.21 7.39
CA ASN A 41 4.18 3.79 8.69
C ASN A 41 2.65 3.89 8.88
N PHE A 42 1.94 2.80 8.64
CA PHE A 42 0.50 2.76 8.85
C PHE A 42 0.20 3.04 10.34
N ASN A 43 -0.58 4.08 10.64
CA ASN A 43 -0.94 4.52 11.99
C ASN A 43 0.18 5.20 12.82
N ALA A 44 1.21 5.79 12.20
CA ALA A 44 2.27 6.55 12.86
C ALA A 44 3.05 5.75 13.94
N THR A 45 2.90 4.43 13.94
CA THR A 45 3.51 3.54 14.92
C THR A 45 4.92 3.13 14.53
N GLY A 46 5.41 3.56 13.36
CA GLY A 46 6.69 3.13 12.79
C GLY A 46 6.73 1.64 12.42
N LYS A 47 5.57 0.98 12.40
CA LYS A 47 5.44 -0.46 12.16
C LYS A 47 5.14 -0.73 10.70
N TRP A 48 6.12 -1.30 10.03
CA TRP A 48 5.96 -2.01 8.76
C TRP A 48 5.17 -3.27 9.10
N TRP A 49 3.92 -3.38 8.62
CA TRP A 49 3.11 -4.59 8.80
C TRP A 49 3.68 -5.72 7.93
N CYS A 50 4.82 -6.24 8.40
CA CYS A 50 5.51 -7.48 8.03
C CYS A 50 6.53 -7.90 9.12
N HIS A 51 6.71 -7.13 10.21
CA HIS A 51 7.67 -7.48 11.27
C HIS A 51 7.14 -7.16 12.68
N LEU A 52 6.09 -7.86 13.10
CA LEU A 52 6.01 -8.31 14.50
C LEU A 52 6.59 -9.73 14.48
N PRO A 53 7.57 -10.09 15.31
CA PRO A 53 8.35 -11.30 15.09
C PRO A 53 7.51 -12.55 15.30
N LEU A 54 7.08 -13.17 14.20
CA LEU A 54 6.88 -14.62 14.10
C LEU A 54 8.09 -15.29 13.43
N VAL A 55 9.28 -14.65 13.44
CA VAL A 55 10.42 -15.05 12.61
C VAL A 55 11.73 -15.31 13.36
N LEU A 56 11.74 -15.42 14.69
CA LEU A 56 12.94 -15.96 15.39
C LEU A 56 13.18 -17.45 15.04
N HIS A 57 12.22 -18.14 14.42
CA HIS A 57 12.32 -19.56 14.06
C HIS A 57 12.49 -19.86 12.56
N SER A 58 12.34 -18.89 11.65
CA SER A 58 12.41 -19.15 10.19
C SER A 58 13.70 -18.65 9.53
N PHE A 59 14.44 -17.74 10.17
CA PHE A 59 15.67 -17.17 9.57
C PHE A 59 16.89 -18.11 9.57
N LEU A 60 16.92 -19.18 10.37
CA LEU A 60 18.00 -20.17 10.32
C LEU A 60 17.89 -21.17 9.15
N ASN A 61 16.74 -21.27 8.48
CA ASN A 61 16.53 -22.24 7.40
C ASN A 61 16.54 -21.64 5.98
N TYR A 62 16.34 -20.33 5.83
CA TYR A 62 16.23 -19.69 4.50
C TYR A 62 17.57 -19.18 3.93
N SER A 63 18.56 -18.93 4.79
CA SER A 63 19.91 -18.49 4.38
C SER A 63 20.69 -19.55 3.58
N HIS A 64 20.22 -20.80 3.52
CA HIS A 64 20.83 -21.83 2.67
C HIS A 64 20.29 -21.81 1.22
N PHE A 65 19.11 -21.22 0.94
CA PHE A 65 18.43 -21.44 -0.34
C PHE A 65 18.47 -20.23 -1.30
N ALA A 66 18.54 -18.99 -0.81
CA ALA A 66 18.32 -17.81 -1.66
C ALA A 66 19.54 -17.31 -2.47
N HIS A 67 20.75 -17.84 -2.23
CA HIS A 67 21.96 -17.39 -2.94
C HIS A 67 22.11 -17.96 -4.37
N LYS A 68 21.16 -18.77 -4.87
CA LYS A 68 21.35 -19.51 -6.13
C LYS A 68 20.48 -19.13 -7.34
N THR A 69 19.51 -18.21 -7.28
CA THR A 69 18.54 -18.15 -8.40
C THR A 69 18.24 -16.83 -9.12
N VAL A 70 18.60 -15.63 -8.65
CA VAL A 70 18.22 -14.41 -9.43
C VAL A 70 19.21 -13.25 -9.29
N MET A 71 20.44 -13.42 -9.78
CA MET A 71 21.25 -12.31 -10.30
C MET A 71 22.22 -12.87 -11.36
N GLU A 72 21.70 -13.14 -12.55
CA GLU A 72 22.52 -13.08 -13.78
C GLU A 72 21.86 -12.06 -14.72
N PRO A 73 22.56 -10.97 -15.08
CA PRO A 73 22.14 -10.06 -16.13
C PRO A 73 22.57 -10.66 -17.47
N SER A 74 21.63 -10.90 -18.37
CA SER A 74 21.93 -11.25 -19.76
C SER A 74 21.24 -10.28 -20.70
N VAL A 75 22.07 -9.36 -21.23
CA VAL A 75 21.94 -8.55 -22.46
C VAL A 75 20.61 -7.81 -22.70
#